data_AF-A0A965NY27-F1
#
_entry.id   AF-A0A965NY27-F1
#
_cell.length_a   1.000
_cell.length_b   1.000
_cell.length_c   1.000
_cell.angle_alpha   90.00
_cell.angle_beta   90.00
_cell.angle_gamma   90.00
#
_symmetry.space_group_name_H-M   'P 1'
#
loop_
_entity.id
_entity.type
_entity.pdbx_description
1 polymer ?
#
loop_
_entity_poly.entity_id
_entity_poly.type
_entity_poly.pdbx_seq_one_letter_code
_entity_poly.pdbx_strand_id
1 'polypeptide(L)'
;VLTDGKLTGPNLELLKSVALICFDKNDKIEIIASGGVTSYSDLTNLQQLQVLGKSAISEVIVGKALLDGHLAIEKSLQLIAN
;
A
#
# COMPACT_ATOMS: atom_id res chain seq x y z
N VAL A 1 13.84 -10.40 0.49
CA VAL A 1 13.66 -9.88 1.87
C VAL A 1 12.16 -9.89 2.15
N LEU A 2 11.72 -10.72 3.09
CA LEU A 2 10.31 -10.93 3.45
C LEU A 2 9.84 -9.75 4.33
N THR A 3 9.00 -8.87 3.80
CA THR A 3 8.33 -7.79 4.57
C THR A 3 7.06 -8.27 5.25
N ASP A 4 6.48 -9.39 4.79
CA ASP A 4 5.32 -9.98 5.43
C ASP A 4 5.75 -10.72 6.71
N GLY A 5 5.26 -10.26 7.86
CA GLY A 5 5.54 -10.84 9.18
C GLY A 5 6.46 -10.05 10.13
N LYS A 6 7.05 -8.91 9.72
CA LYS A 6 7.87 -8.06 10.63
C LYS A 6 7.12 -6.92 11.32
N LEU A 7 5.87 -6.66 10.94
CA LEU A 7 5.07 -5.54 11.45
C LEU A 7 5.74 -4.14 11.32
N THR A 8 6.58 -3.91 10.31
CA THR A 8 7.36 -2.66 10.16
C THR A 8 6.80 -1.66 9.15
N GLY A 9 5.60 -1.87 8.63
CA GLY A 9 5.05 -1.04 7.55
C GLY A 9 5.52 -1.48 6.14
N PRO A 10 4.86 -0.96 5.09
CA PRO A 10 5.20 -1.24 3.70
C PRO A 10 6.48 -0.52 3.27
N ASN A 11 7.19 -1.07 2.28
CA ASN A 11 8.39 -0.44 1.73
C ASN A 11 8.03 0.62 0.66
N LEU A 12 7.77 1.85 1.10
CA LEU A 12 7.32 2.95 0.23
C LEU A 12 8.35 3.32 -0.85
N GLU A 13 9.65 3.32 -0.53
CA GLU A 13 10.71 3.64 -1.51
C GLU A 13 10.79 2.59 -2.63
N LEU A 14 10.63 1.31 -2.29
CA LEU A 14 10.53 0.24 -3.28
C LEU A 14 9.29 0.42 -4.16
N LEU A 15 8.12 0.64 -3.54
CA LEU A 15 6.87 0.83 -4.28
C LEU A 15 6.94 2.02 -5.24
N LYS A 16 7.54 3.14 -4.79
CA LYS A 16 7.79 4.32 -5.63
C LYS A 16 8.70 4.01 -6.82
N SER A 17 9.78 3.27 -6.58
CA SER A 17 10.72 2.87 -7.63
C SER A 17 10.07 1.95 -8.66
N VAL A 18 9.26 0.98 -8.20
CA VAL A 18 8.49 0.09 -9.08
C VAL A 18 7.47 0.88 -9.89
N ALA A 19 6.73 1.78 -9.27
CA ALA A 19 5.76 2.64 -9.95
C ALA A 19 6.40 3.52 -11.03
N LEU A 20 7.56 4.11 -10.75
CA LEU A 20 8.31 4.88 -11.75
C LEU A 20 8.65 4.01 -12.98
N ILE A 21 9.18 2.80 -12.77
CA ILE A 21 9.56 1.89 -13.84
C ILE A 21 8.33 1.41 -14.63
N CYS A 22 7.24 1.09 -13.93
CA CYS A 22 5.99 0.64 -14.56
C CYS A 22 5.38 1.75 -15.42
N PHE A 23 5.25 2.97 -14.89
CA PHE A 23 4.61 4.07 -15.59
C PHE A 23 5.45 4.59 -16.76
N ASP A 24 6.78 4.53 -16.68
CA ASP A 24 7.67 4.81 -17.81
C ASP A 24 7.43 3.82 -18.98
N LYS A 25 7.15 2.55 -18.67
CA LYS A 25 6.83 1.54 -19.69
C LYS A 25 5.40 1.64 -20.22
N ASN A 26 4.43 1.77 -19.33
CA ASN A 26 3.01 1.87 -19.63
C ASN A 26 2.25 2.37 -18.40
N ASP A 27 1.61 3.53 -18.52
CA ASP A 27 0.89 4.19 -17.44
C ASP A 27 -0.44 3.51 -17.04
N LYS A 28 -0.79 2.41 -17.71
CA LYS A 28 -1.94 1.54 -17.39
C LYS A 28 -1.59 0.35 -16.50
N ILE A 29 -0.32 0.16 -16.15
CA ILE A 29 0.09 -0.92 -15.23
C ILE A 29 -0.32 -0.53 -13.81
N GLU A 30 -1.23 -1.29 -13.23
CA GLU A 30 -1.71 -1.10 -11.86
C GLU A 30 -0.79 -1.82 -10.85
N ILE A 31 -0.64 -1.22 -9.67
CA ILE A 31 0.24 -1.72 -8.61
C ILE A 31 -0.57 -1.92 -7.34
N ILE A 32 -0.57 -3.16 -6.86
CA ILE A 32 -1.25 -3.56 -5.63
C ILE A 32 -0.21 -3.75 -4.52
N ALA A 33 -0.35 -2.99 -3.43
CA ALA A 33 0.52 -3.12 -2.27
C ALA A 33 0.03 -4.25 -1.35
N SER A 34 0.78 -5.35 -1.24
CA SER A 34 0.34 -6.53 -0.47
C SER A 34 1.11 -6.78 0.83
N GLY A 35 2.37 -6.36 0.91
CA GLY A 35 3.26 -6.69 2.03
C GLY A 35 3.44 -5.57 3.04
N GLY A 36 3.33 -5.91 4.33
CA GLY A 36 3.76 -5.04 5.43
C GLY A 36 2.75 -4.00 5.89
N VAL A 37 1.46 -4.12 5.56
CA VAL A 37 0.43 -3.20 6.07
C VAL A 37 0.05 -3.60 7.50
N THR A 38 0.29 -2.70 8.46
CA THR A 38 0.26 -3.02 9.90
C THR A 38 -0.55 -2.04 10.72
N SER A 39 -0.76 -0.84 10.19
CA SER A 39 -1.34 0.30 10.89
C SER A 39 -2.21 1.15 9.95
N TYR A 40 -3.06 2.00 10.53
CA TYR A 40 -3.85 2.96 9.77
C TYR A 40 -2.97 3.97 9.03
N SER A 41 -1.81 4.34 9.61
CA SER A 41 -0.83 5.20 8.95
C SER A 41 -0.25 4.57 7.68
N ASP A 42 -0.10 3.25 7.63
CA ASP A 42 0.36 2.56 6.42
C ASP A 42 -0.66 2.72 5.28
N LEU A 43 -1.96 2.59 5.60
CA LEU A 43 -3.04 2.78 4.62
C LEU A 43 -3.03 4.22 4.08
N THR A 44 -2.90 5.23 4.95
CA THR A 44 -2.83 6.63 4.51
C THR A 44 -1.57 6.91 3.69
N ASN A 45 -0.42 6.35 4.08
CA ASN A 45 0.84 6.55 3.36
C ASN A 45 0.80 5.93 1.96
N LEU A 46 0.19 4.75 1.82
CA LEU A 46 -0.03 4.09 0.54
C LEU A 46 -1.00 4.88 -0.35
N GLN A 47 -2.10 5.38 0.23
CA GLN A 47 -3.09 6.20 -0.49
C GLN A 47 -2.49 7.53 -1.00
N GLN A 48 -1.58 8.12 -0.24
CA GLN A 48 -0.93 9.39 -0.60
C GLN A 48 0.30 9.21 -1.50
N LEU A 49 0.73 7.98 -1.76
CA LEU A 49 1.93 7.73 -2.56
C LEU A 49 1.67 8.12 -4.02
N GLN A 50 2.35 9.17 -4.46
CA GLN A 50 2.25 9.67 -5.83
C GLN A 50 3.55 9.53 -6.61
N VAL A 51 3.40 9.21 -7.89
CA VAL A 51 4.50 9.11 -8.86
C VAL A 51 4.04 9.76 -10.16
N LEU A 52 4.87 10.64 -10.72
CA LEU A 52 4.58 11.37 -11.96
C LEU A 52 3.21 12.09 -11.95
N GLY A 53 2.81 12.61 -10.78
CA GLY A 53 1.54 13.33 -10.59
C GLY A 53 0.29 12.43 -10.56
N LYS A 54 0.45 11.10 -10.46
CA LYS A 54 -0.64 10.11 -10.37
C LYS A 54 -0.49 9.29 -9.09
N SER A 55 -1.59 8.65 -8.65
CA SER A 55 -1.50 7.64 -7.58
C SER A 55 -0.58 6.51 -8.02
N ALA A 56 0.37 6.14 -7.17
CA ALA A 56 1.30 5.05 -7.43
C ALA A 56 0.68 3.68 -7.15
N ILE A 57 -0.27 3.62 -6.21
CA ILE A 57 -0.92 2.39 -5.74
C ILE A 57 -2.39 2.44 -6.14
N SER A 58 -2.89 1.36 -6.76
CA SER A 58 -4.31 1.20 -7.08
C SER A 58 -5.08 0.57 -5.92
N GLU A 59 -4.51 -0.48 -5.33
CA GLU A 59 -5.16 -1.28 -4.30
C GLU A 59 -4.18 -1.75 -3.22
N VAL A 60 -4.73 -2.23 -2.11
CA VAL A 60 -3.96 -2.75 -0.98
C VAL A 60 -4.54 -4.08 -0.51
N ILE A 61 -3.67 -5.05 -0.22
CA ILE A 61 -4.05 -6.32 0.41
C ILE A 61 -3.56 -6.27 1.85
N VAL A 62 -4.46 -6.52 2.80
CA VAL A 62 -4.15 -6.55 4.23
C VAL A 62 -4.45 -7.95 4.76
N GLY A 63 -3.41 -8.65 5.21
CA GLY A 63 -3.53 -10.01 5.76
C GLY A 63 -3.43 -10.02 7.29
N LYS A 64 -2.22 -10.28 7.79
CA LYS A 64 -1.92 -10.51 9.22
C LYS A 64 -2.49 -9.44 10.16
N ALA A 65 -2.45 -8.17 9.79
CA ALA A 65 -2.97 -7.08 10.63
C ALA A 65 -4.50 -7.11 10.81
N LEU A 66 -5.26 -7.62 9.84
CA LEU A 66 -6.69 -7.89 10.03
C LEU A 66 -6.90 -9.12 10.92
N LEU A 67 -6.15 -10.19 10.66
CA LEU A 67 -6.25 -11.45 11.41
C LEU A 67 -5.96 -11.26 12.91
N ASP A 68 -4.95 -10.45 13.23
CA ASP A 68 -4.52 -10.18 14.60
C ASP A 68 -5.32 -9.05 15.27
N GLY A 69 -6.27 -8.43 14.55
CA GLY A 69 -7.10 -7.35 15.08
C GLY A 69 -6.40 -5.99 15.25
N HIS A 70 -5.21 -5.81 14.67
CA HIS A 70 -4.53 -4.50 14.63
C HIS A 70 -5.30 -3.47 13.80
N LEU A 71 -6.05 -3.95 12.81
CA LEU A 71 -6.91 -3.15 11.96
C LEU A 71 -8.33 -3.73 11.96
N ALA A 72 -9.32 -2.89 12.24
CA ALA A 72 -10.73 -3.20 12.00
C ALA A 72 -11.09 -2.92 10.53
N ILE A 73 -11.85 -3.81 9.90
CA ILE A 73 -12.25 -3.70 8.48
C ILE A 73 -13.05 -2.43 8.24
N GLU A 74 -14.06 -2.16 9.06
CA GLU A 74 -14.98 -1.02 8.91
C GLU A 74 -14.23 0.31 8.97
N LYS A 75 -13.35 0.46 9.97
CA LYS A 75 -12.53 1.67 10.12
C LYS A 75 -11.50 1.79 8.99
N SER A 76 -10.96 0.68 8.49
CA SER A 76 -10.04 0.70 7.35
C SER A 76 -10.73 1.17 6.09
N LEU A 77 -11.95 0.68 5.83
CA LEU A 77 -12.77 1.11 4.70
C LEU A 77 -13.17 2.58 4.83
N GLN A 78 -13.63 3.04 6.00
CA GLN A 78 -13.94 4.45 6.24
C GLN A 78 -12.74 5.39 6.00
N LEU A 79 -11.54 4.93 6.34
CA LEU A 79 -10.31 5.71 6.17
C LEU A 79 -9.93 5.88 4.70
N ILE A 80 -10.14 4.86 3.87
CA ILE A 80 -9.70 4.85 2.46
C ILE A 80 -10.83 5.16 1.46
N ALA A 81 -12.09 5.08 1.90
CA ALA A 81 -13.25 5.50 1.11
C ALA A 81 -13.32 7.02 1.05
N ASN A 82 -12.68 7.59 0.02
CA ASN A 82 -12.89 8.95 -0.46
C ASN A 82 -13.53 8.89 -1.85
#